data_AF-A0A957J635-F1
#
_entry.id   AF-A0A957J635-F1
#
_cell.length_a   1.000
_cell.length_b   1.000
_cell.length_c   1.000
_cell.angle_alpha   90.00
_cell.angle_beta   90.00
_cell.angle_gamma   90.00
#
_symmetry.space_group_name_H-M   'P 1'
#
loop_
_entity.id
_entity.type
_entity.pdbx_description
1 polymer ?
#
loop_
_entity_poly.entity_id
_entity_poly.type
_entity_poly.pdbx_seq_one_letter_code
_entity_poly.pdbx_strand_id
1 'polypeptide(L)'
;LAILTDHKGLALAPKHITLSTVGIVPGIKRLADEERPYRLAVSLHGATDAERQALVPPAKRWPLAELIDACRYYIDQRKRRIFFEWTLIDGKNDTPAQAHALGQLLHGLDAHVNLIPLNPTIGYDGEATGETAVKQFQAILSSYGLPSTVRQRRGIYIAAGGGQLKAQHQGE
;
A
#
# COMPACT_ATOMS: atom_id res chain seq x y z
N LEU A 1 -10.19 -15.27 8.04
CA LEU A 1 -9.03 -15.96 7.42
C LEU A 1 -8.95 -17.44 7.77
N ALA A 2 -9.30 -17.85 9.00
CA ALA A 2 -9.27 -19.25 9.42
C ALA A 2 -9.94 -20.22 8.43
N ILE A 3 -11.18 -19.91 7.97
CA ILE A 3 -11.92 -20.72 6.99
C ILE A 3 -11.16 -20.90 5.66
N LEU A 4 -10.57 -19.83 5.13
CA LEU A 4 -9.81 -19.88 3.86
C LEU A 4 -8.56 -20.76 3.98
N THR A 5 -7.98 -20.82 5.18
CA THR A 5 -6.75 -21.56 5.49
C THR A 5 -7.02 -22.95 6.09
N ASP A 6 -8.28 -23.30 6.30
CA ASP A 6 -8.65 -24.58 6.89
C ASP A 6 -8.40 -25.70 5.87
N HIS A 7 -7.73 -26.77 6.30
CA HIS A 7 -7.51 -27.99 5.53
C HIS A 7 -8.82 -28.66 5.03
N LYS A 8 -9.95 -28.44 5.72
CA LYS A 8 -11.28 -28.92 5.31
C LYS A 8 -12.03 -27.91 4.42
N GLY A 9 -11.48 -26.71 4.26
CA GLY A 9 -12.02 -25.65 3.40
C GLY A 9 -11.22 -25.52 2.11
N LEU A 10 -10.87 -24.28 1.74
CA LEU A 10 -10.07 -23.99 0.55
C LEU A 10 -8.59 -24.35 0.69
N ALA A 11 -8.12 -24.66 1.91
CA ALA A 11 -6.75 -25.05 2.20
C ALA A 11 -5.67 -24.09 1.64
N LEU A 12 -5.98 -22.78 1.56
CA LEU A 12 -5.02 -21.80 1.08
C LEU A 12 -3.90 -21.61 2.10
N ALA A 13 -2.65 -21.76 1.65
CA ALA A 13 -1.50 -21.52 2.50
C ALA A 13 -1.50 -20.04 2.97
N PRO A 14 -1.44 -19.75 4.29
CA PRO A 14 -1.47 -18.38 4.82
C PRO A 14 -0.43 -17.45 4.18
N LYS A 15 0.73 -17.99 3.81
CA LYS A 15 1.82 -17.27 3.14
C LYS A 15 1.46 -16.69 1.77
N HIS A 16 0.37 -17.16 1.15
CA HIS A 16 -0.15 -16.66 -0.13
C HIS A 16 -1.29 -15.64 0.04
N ILE A 17 -1.73 -15.39 1.28
CA ILE A 17 -2.77 -14.41 1.58
C ILE A 17 -2.11 -13.11 2.00
N THR A 18 -2.44 -12.03 1.29
CA THR A 18 -2.02 -10.66 1.64
C THR A 18 -3.23 -9.88 2.13
N LEU A 19 -3.14 -9.33 3.33
CA LEU A 19 -4.09 -8.35 3.84
C LEU A 19 -3.58 -6.96 3.49
N SER A 20 -4.36 -6.20 2.72
CA SER A 20 -4.13 -4.76 2.51
C SER A 20 -4.93 -3.95 3.52
N THR A 21 -4.35 -2.86 4.03
CA THR A 21 -4.98 -1.95 4.99
C THR A 21 -4.63 -0.50 4.69
N VAL A 22 -5.57 0.41 4.96
CA VAL A 22 -5.33 1.86 4.93
C VAL A 22 -4.52 2.37 6.14
N GLY A 23 -3.92 1.48 6.93
CA GLY A 23 -3.08 1.82 8.08
C GLY A 23 -3.83 1.90 9.40
N ILE A 24 -4.71 0.92 9.68
CA ILE A 24 -5.37 0.81 10.99
C ILE A 24 -4.40 0.19 12.00
N VAL A 25 -3.74 1.02 12.80
CA VAL A 25 -2.64 0.61 13.70
C VAL A 25 -3.00 -0.57 14.62
N PRO A 26 -4.14 -0.58 15.35
CA PRO A 26 -4.50 -1.72 16.20
C PRO A 26 -4.68 -3.02 15.40
N GLY A 27 -5.15 -2.92 14.16
CA GLY A 27 -5.31 -4.07 13.27
C GLY A 27 -3.98 -4.65 12.80
N ILE A 28 -2.99 -3.79 12.52
CA ILE A 28 -1.63 -4.20 12.16
C ILE A 28 -0.97 -4.93 13.34
N LYS A 29 -1.06 -4.37 14.56
CA LYS A 29 -0.53 -5.00 15.78
C LYS A 29 -1.20 -6.35 16.04
N ARG A 30 -2.53 -6.42 15.95
CA ARG A 30 -3.27 -7.69 16.08
C ARG A 30 -2.80 -8.74 15.06
N LEU A 31 -2.63 -8.35 13.79
CA LEU A 31 -2.12 -9.25 12.75
C LEU A 31 -0.67 -9.68 13.04
N ALA A 32 0.14 -8.76 13.57
CA ALA A 32 1.50 -9.06 14.01
C ALA A 32 1.53 -10.04 15.18
N ASP A 33 0.46 -10.17 15.98
CA ASP A 33 0.34 -11.13 17.08
C ASP A 33 -0.31 -12.46 16.65
N GLU A 34 -0.99 -12.51 15.50
CA GLU A 34 -1.53 -13.76 14.92
C GLU A 34 -0.41 -14.70 14.46
N GLU A 35 -0.25 -15.89 15.07
CA GLU A 35 0.80 -16.89 14.78
C GLU A 35 0.76 -17.54 13.37
N ARG A 36 0.14 -16.87 12.38
CA ARG A 36 0.02 -17.33 11.00
C ARG A 36 0.86 -16.44 10.07
N PRO A 37 1.53 -17.01 9.06
CA PRO A 37 2.45 -16.25 8.20
C PRO A 37 1.70 -15.49 7.09
N TYR A 38 0.68 -14.69 7.44
CA TYR A 38 0.03 -13.79 6.49
C TYR A 38 1.01 -12.75 5.94
N ARG A 39 0.71 -12.15 4.79
CA ARG A 39 1.44 -10.99 4.25
C ARG A 39 0.66 -9.72 4.57
N LEU A 40 1.38 -8.62 4.76
CA LEU A 40 0.80 -7.30 5.01
C LEU A 40 1.15 -6.35 3.85
N ALA A 41 0.14 -5.68 3.34
CA ALA A 41 0.27 -4.51 2.47
C ALA A 41 -0.35 -3.28 3.15
N VAL A 42 0.28 -2.12 3.04
CA VAL A 42 -0.19 -0.87 3.63
C VAL A 42 -0.36 0.17 2.52
N SER A 43 -1.58 0.66 2.34
CA SER A 43 -1.91 1.75 1.42
C SER A 43 -1.45 3.08 2.01
N LEU A 44 -0.28 3.57 1.56
CA LEU A 44 0.43 4.68 2.18
C LEU A 44 0.12 6.03 1.52
N HIS A 45 0.38 6.13 0.22
CA HIS A 45 0.02 7.24 -0.69
C HIS A 45 0.55 8.65 -0.38
N GLY A 46 1.14 8.91 0.79
CA GLY A 46 1.80 10.15 1.15
C GLY A 46 2.97 9.91 2.12
N ALA A 47 4.01 10.73 2.02
CA ALA A 47 5.23 10.59 2.83
C ALA A 47 5.22 11.51 4.07
N THR A 48 4.25 12.41 4.16
CA THR A 48 3.94 13.22 5.35
C THR A 48 2.50 13.01 5.80
N ASP A 49 2.20 13.35 7.06
CA ASP A 49 0.83 13.29 7.58
C ASP A 49 -0.14 14.16 6.78
N ALA A 50 0.26 15.36 6.38
CA ALA A 50 -0.59 16.27 5.61
C ALA A 50 -1.01 15.67 4.27
N GLU A 51 -0.05 15.13 3.51
CA GLU A 51 -0.30 14.50 2.20
C GLU A 51 -1.15 13.24 2.36
N ARG A 52 -0.78 12.40 3.33
CA ARG A 52 -1.48 11.14 3.57
C ARG A 52 -2.93 11.38 3.98
N GLN A 53 -3.20 12.37 4.83
CA GLN A 53 -4.56 12.70 5.26
C GLN A 53 -5.40 13.32 4.14
N ALA A 54 -4.77 13.98 3.16
CA ALA A 54 -5.46 14.49 1.98
C ALA A 54 -5.91 13.36 1.04
N LEU A 55 -5.09 12.31 0.89
CA LEU A 55 -5.38 11.19 -0.03
C LEU A 55 -6.12 10.01 0.64
N VAL A 56 -5.93 9.81 1.94
CA VAL A 56 -6.50 8.70 2.72
C VAL A 56 -7.21 9.29 3.93
N PRO A 57 -8.47 9.74 3.83
CA PRO A 57 -9.15 10.44 4.94
C PRO A 57 -9.17 9.68 6.28
N PRO A 58 -9.31 8.33 6.33
CA PRO A 58 -9.20 7.57 7.57
C PRO A 58 -7.82 7.67 8.26
N ALA A 59 -6.77 8.08 7.54
CA ALA A 59 -5.43 8.28 8.08
C ALA A 59 -5.35 9.33 9.18
N LYS A 60 -6.28 10.28 9.26
CA LYS A 60 -6.30 11.33 10.30
C LYS A 60 -6.29 10.78 11.73
N ARG A 61 -6.76 9.55 11.91
CA ARG A 61 -6.79 8.88 13.21
C ARG A 61 -5.43 8.32 13.64
N TRP A 62 -4.54 8.01 12.69
CA TRP A 62 -3.28 7.31 12.93
C TRP A 62 -2.14 8.07 12.27
N PRO A 63 -1.39 8.89 13.05
CA PRO A 63 -0.23 9.62 12.55
C PRO A 63 0.79 8.69 11.88
N LEU A 64 1.54 9.23 10.93
CA LEU A 64 2.45 8.45 10.12
C LEU A 64 3.53 7.74 10.96
N ALA A 65 4.07 8.40 11.98
CA ALA A 65 5.03 7.80 12.90
C ALA A 65 4.46 6.55 13.59
N GLU A 66 3.23 6.63 14.12
CA GLU A 66 2.58 5.50 14.79
C GLU A 66 2.31 4.33 13.82
N LEU A 67 1.95 4.64 12.57
CA LEU A 67 1.80 3.64 11.52
C LEU A 67 3.13 2.92 11.22
N ILE A 68 4.22 3.68 11.05
CA ILE A 68 5.54 3.12 10.76
C ILE A 68 6.04 2.26 11.93
N ASP A 69 5.79 2.67 13.18
CA ASP A 69 6.12 1.87 14.36
C ASP A 69 5.33 0.55 14.39
N ALA A 70 4.05 0.57 14.04
CA ALA A 70 3.24 -0.65 13.92
C ALA A 70 3.76 -1.59 12.81
N CYS A 71 4.18 -1.02 11.67
CA CYS A 71 4.82 -1.77 10.59
C CYS A 71 6.14 -2.40 11.03
N ARG A 72 6.98 -1.65 11.77
CA ARG A 72 8.24 -2.16 12.32
C ARG A 72 7.97 -3.31 13.28
N TYR A 73 7.01 -3.16 14.20
CA TYR A 73 6.57 -4.24 15.09
C TYR A 73 6.14 -5.50 14.32
N TYR A 74 5.35 -5.34 13.25
CA TYR A 74 4.96 -6.47 12.40
C TYR A 74 6.17 -7.17 11.76
N ILE A 75 7.11 -6.41 11.20
CA ILE A 75 8.34 -6.96 10.60
C ILE A 75 9.14 -7.73 11.65
N ASP A 76 9.26 -7.17 12.86
CA ASP A 76 10.03 -7.78 13.94
C ASP A 76 9.40 -9.07 14.48
N GLN A 77 8.08 -9.11 14.64
CA GLN A 77 7.36 -10.30 15.11
C GLN A 77 7.29 -11.39 14.04
N ARG A 78 7.05 -11.01 12.78
CA ARG A 78 6.77 -11.97 11.70
C ARG A 78 7.99 -12.32 10.86
N LYS A 79 9.10 -11.58 11.02
CA LYS A 79 10.34 -11.68 10.22
C LYS A 79 10.04 -11.70 8.73
N ARG A 80 9.18 -10.77 8.31
CA ARG A 80 8.61 -10.74 6.97
C ARG A 80 8.53 -9.33 6.42
N ARG A 81 8.93 -9.22 5.16
CA ARG A 81 8.78 -8.02 4.35
C ARG A 81 7.34 -7.51 4.32
N ILE A 82 7.17 -6.20 4.50
CA ILE A 82 5.91 -5.48 4.28
C ILE A 82 5.90 -4.90 2.87
N PHE A 83 4.72 -4.87 2.26
CA PHE A 83 4.49 -4.13 1.02
C PHE A 83 3.86 -2.77 1.32
N PHE A 84 4.39 -1.69 0.79
CA PHE A 84 3.74 -0.38 0.80
C PHE A 84 3.15 -0.11 -0.58
N GLU A 85 1.86 0.18 -0.64
CA GLU A 85 1.17 0.55 -1.86
C GLU A 85 1.21 2.07 -2.04
N TRP A 86 1.65 2.50 -3.22
CA TRP A 86 1.79 3.91 -3.58
C TRP A 86 1.19 4.16 -4.96
N THR A 87 -0.06 4.62 -4.98
CA THR A 87 -0.69 5.19 -6.17
C THR A 87 0.07 6.43 -6.62
N LEU A 88 0.59 6.39 -7.84
CA LEU A 88 1.29 7.49 -8.49
C LEU A 88 0.28 8.37 -9.24
N ILE A 89 0.17 9.62 -8.78
CA ILE A 89 -0.74 10.64 -9.30
C ILE A 89 0.09 11.80 -9.81
N ASP A 90 -0.08 12.10 -11.10
CA ASP A 90 0.73 13.07 -11.83
C ASP A 90 0.74 14.43 -11.14
N GLY A 91 1.95 14.92 -10.83
CA GLY A 91 2.19 16.21 -10.20
C GLY A 91 1.75 16.34 -8.74
N LYS A 92 1.19 15.29 -8.13
CA LYS A 92 0.70 15.34 -6.73
C LYS A 92 1.60 14.60 -5.75
N ASN A 93 1.94 13.34 -6.06
CA ASN A 93 2.71 12.49 -5.14
C ASN A 93 3.76 11.64 -5.87
N ASP A 94 4.23 12.11 -7.02
CA ASP A 94 5.16 11.41 -7.90
C ASP A 94 6.46 12.19 -8.17
N THR A 95 6.70 13.26 -7.42
CA THR A 95 7.87 14.11 -7.61
C THR A 95 9.14 13.50 -6.98
N PRO A 96 10.34 13.93 -7.41
CA PRO A 96 11.59 13.51 -6.78
C PRO A 96 11.65 13.78 -5.27
N ALA A 97 11.08 14.89 -4.82
CA ALA A 97 11.00 15.24 -3.40
C ALA A 97 10.17 14.21 -2.61
N GLN A 98 9.05 13.76 -3.18
CA GLN A 98 8.22 12.70 -2.59
C GLN A 98 8.95 11.36 -2.53
N ALA A 99 9.68 11.00 -3.59
CA ALA A 99 10.48 9.79 -3.61
C ALA A 99 11.57 9.80 -2.53
N HIS A 100 12.24 10.94 -2.33
CA HIS A 100 13.20 11.11 -1.24
C HIS A 100 12.56 11.03 0.14
N ALA A 101 11.43 11.72 0.35
CA ALA A 101 10.71 11.69 1.62
C ALA A 101 10.23 10.26 1.97
N LEU A 102 9.68 9.54 0.98
CA LEU A 102 9.31 8.13 1.14
C LEU A 102 10.52 7.24 1.42
N GLY A 103 11.63 7.49 0.72
CA GLY A 103 12.90 6.79 0.91
C GLY A 103 13.43 6.92 2.34
N GLN A 104 13.39 8.14 2.88
CA GLN A 104 13.79 8.43 4.26
C GLN A 104 12.84 7.80 5.28
N LEU A 105 11.53 7.94 5.07
CA LEU A 105 10.49 7.40 5.96
C LEU A 105 10.61 5.89 6.16
N LEU A 106 10.89 5.15 5.08
CA LEU A 106 10.96 3.69 5.10
C LEU A 106 12.39 3.15 5.25
N HIS A 107 13.37 4.02 5.42
CA HIS A 107 14.77 3.61 5.49
C HIS A 107 15.00 2.60 6.62
N GLY A 108 15.72 1.52 6.30
CA GLY A 108 16.04 0.44 7.26
C GLY A 108 14.88 -0.52 7.58
N LEU A 109 13.72 -0.40 6.93
CA LEU A 109 12.66 -1.41 7.01
C LEU A 109 12.85 -2.47 5.93
N ASP A 110 12.57 -3.75 6.25
CA ASP A 110 12.38 -4.78 5.22
C ASP A 110 11.03 -4.53 4.52
N ALA A 111 11.10 -3.70 3.48
CA ALA A 111 9.94 -3.17 2.79
C ALA A 111 10.08 -3.34 1.27
N HIS A 112 8.95 -3.38 0.58
CA HIS A 112 8.86 -3.29 -0.88
C HIS A 112 7.80 -2.27 -1.26
N VAL A 113 8.11 -1.35 -2.17
CA VAL A 113 7.16 -0.34 -2.63
C VAL A 113 6.49 -0.80 -3.93
N ASN A 114 5.18 -1.03 -3.87
CA ASN A 114 4.35 -1.28 -5.04
C ASN A 114 3.85 0.06 -5.58
N LEU A 115 4.48 0.54 -6.65
CA LEU A 115 4.06 1.73 -7.38
C LEU A 115 2.88 1.36 -8.28
N ILE A 116 1.75 2.04 -8.09
CA ILE A 116 0.49 1.75 -8.79
C ILE A 116 0.16 2.98 -9.63
N PRO A 117 0.28 2.94 -10.96
CA PRO A 117 -0.22 4.03 -11.79
C PRO A 117 -1.71 4.27 -11.49
N LEU A 118 -2.11 5.54 -11.33
CA LEU A 118 -3.52 5.88 -11.10
C LEU A 118 -4.40 5.24 -12.19
N ASN A 119 -5.46 4.55 -11.74
CA ASN A 119 -6.50 4.09 -12.65
C ASN A 119 -7.53 5.22 -12.83
N PRO A 120 -8.05 5.43 -14.05
CA PRO A 120 -9.16 6.37 -14.26
C PRO A 120 -10.33 6.00 -13.33
N THR A 121 -10.76 6.92 -12.49
CA THR A 121 -11.83 6.68 -11.50
C THR A 121 -12.87 7.79 -11.62
N ILE A 122 -14.14 7.41 -11.69
CA ILE A 122 -15.24 8.38 -11.73
C ILE A 122 -15.26 9.17 -10.42
N GLY A 123 -15.18 10.50 -10.51
CA GLY A 123 -15.20 11.41 -9.35
C GLY A 123 -13.82 11.78 -8.78
N TYR A 124 -12.72 11.46 -9.49
CA TYR A 124 -11.39 11.92 -9.14
C TYR A 124 -10.64 12.40 -10.40
N ASP A 125 -10.40 13.70 -10.49
CA ASP A 125 -9.76 14.36 -11.66
C ASP A 125 -8.23 14.28 -11.64
N GLY A 126 -7.67 13.17 -11.18
CA GLY A 126 -6.23 12.93 -11.21
C GLY A 126 -5.80 12.19 -12.47
N GLU A 127 -4.59 12.47 -12.92
CA GLU A 127 -3.95 11.78 -14.03
C GLU A 127 -2.90 10.78 -13.55
N ALA A 128 -2.63 9.78 -14.39
CA ALA A 128 -1.61 8.80 -14.10
C ALA A 128 -0.22 9.33 -14.48
N THR A 129 0.74 9.21 -13.56
CA THR A 129 2.14 9.61 -13.78
C THR A 129 2.74 8.99 -15.05
N GLY A 130 3.44 9.81 -15.83
CA GLY A 130 4.15 9.40 -17.04
C GLY A 130 5.39 8.52 -16.75
N GLU A 131 5.75 7.65 -17.70
CA GLU A 131 6.79 6.62 -17.50
C GLU A 131 8.15 7.16 -17.04
N THR A 132 8.57 8.33 -17.55
CA THR A 132 9.84 8.96 -17.17
C THR A 132 9.87 9.30 -15.68
N ALA A 133 8.80 9.91 -15.16
CA ALA A 133 8.67 10.25 -13.75
C ALA A 133 8.60 8.98 -12.88
N VAL A 134 7.88 7.93 -13.34
CA VAL A 134 7.88 6.63 -12.65
C VAL A 134 9.29 6.05 -12.52
N LYS A 135 10.06 6.03 -13.61
CA LYS A 135 11.45 5.52 -13.61
C LYS A 135 12.35 6.33 -12.69
N GLN A 136 12.21 7.66 -12.69
CA GLN A 136 12.94 8.54 -11.79
C GLN A 136 12.60 8.26 -10.32
N PHE A 137 11.30 8.10 -10.00
CA PHE A 137 10.83 7.75 -8.66
C PHE A 137 11.44 6.41 -8.20
N GLN A 138 11.42 5.38 -9.05
CA GLN A 138 12.05 4.08 -8.77
C GLN A 138 13.56 4.18 -8.52
N ALA A 139 14.27 4.95 -9.35
CA ALA A 139 15.72 5.13 -9.20
C ALA A 139 16.06 5.79 -7.86
N ILE A 140 15.27 6.78 -7.43
CA ILE A 140 15.44 7.41 -6.12
C ILE A 140 15.15 6.41 -5.00
N LEU A 141 14.06 5.66 -5.03
CA LEU A 141 13.81 4.64 -4.01
C LEU A 141 14.94 3.60 -3.92
N SER A 142 15.49 3.21 -5.07
CA SER A 142 16.60 2.27 -5.13
C SER A 142 17.87 2.82 -4.45
N SER A 143 18.10 4.13 -4.45
CA SER A 143 19.27 4.71 -3.76
C SER A 143 19.14 4.65 -2.22
N TYR A 144 17.93 4.46 -1.69
CA TYR A 144 17.65 4.16 -0.28
C TYR A 144 17.65 2.66 0.03
N GLY A 145 17.96 1.80 -0.95
CA GLY A 145 17.88 0.35 -0.81
C GLY A 145 16.45 -0.21 -0.79
N LEU A 146 15.46 0.58 -1.21
CA LEU A 146 14.06 0.15 -1.23
C LEU A 146 13.70 -0.44 -2.60
N PRO A 147 13.46 -1.76 -2.69
CA PRO A 147 12.99 -2.37 -3.92
C PRO A 147 11.59 -1.84 -4.25
N SER A 148 11.36 -1.60 -5.54
CA SER A 148 10.08 -1.11 -6.03
C SER A 148 9.62 -1.89 -7.27
N THR A 149 8.31 -2.00 -7.46
CA THR A 149 7.71 -2.60 -8.65
C THR A 149 6.55 -1.75 -9.14
N VAL A 150 6.52 -1.49 -10.45
CA VAL A 150 5.38 -0.83 -11.09
C VAL A 150 4.33 -1.87 -11.45
N ARG A 151 3.13 -1.73 -10.90
CA ARG A 151 2.02 -2.64 -11.19
C ARG A 151 1.55 -2.41 -12.61
N GLN A 152 1.57 -3.47 -13.43
CA GLN A 152 0.97 -3.43 -14.76
C GLN A 152 -0.54 -3.22 -14.65
N ARG A 153 -1.06 -2.31 -15.49
CA ARG A 153 -2.48 -2.04 -15.65
C ARG A 153 -3.17 -3.30 -16.23
N ARG A 154 -3.94 -4.02 -15.42
CA ARG A 154 -4.78 -5.16 -15.85
C ARG A 154 -6.23 -4.88 -15.46
N GLY A 155 -7.18 -5.11 -16.37
CA GLY A 155 -8.62 -5.00 -16.09
C GLY A 155 -9.22 -3.59 -16.10
N ILE A 156 -8.50 -2.58 -16.58
CA ILE A 156 -9.02 -1.19 -16.66
C ILE A 156 -10.24 -1.08 -17.57
N TYR A 157 -10.25 -1.81 -18.69
CA TYR A 157 -11.36 -1.81 -19.65
C TYR A 157 -12.69 -2.30 -19.07
N ILE A 158 -12.68 -2.99 -17.92
CA ILE A 158 -13.87 -3.53 -17.26
C ILE A 158 -14.11 -2.93 -15.86
N ALA A 159 -13.48 -1.79 -15.54
CA ALA A 159 -13.57 -1.12 -14.23
C ALA A 159 -13.26 -2.04 -13.03
N ALA A 160 -12.38 -3.03 -13.21
CA ALA A 160 -12.01 -4.00 -12.18
C ALA A 160 -10.62 -3.73 -11.56
N GLY A 161 -9.99 -2.59 -11.88
CA GLY A 161 -8.75 -2.15 -11.26
C GLY A 161 -8.93 -1.82 -9.76
N GLY A 162 -7.84 -1.86 -9.01
CA GLY A 162 -7.85 -1.38 -7.62
C GLY A 162 -8.38 0.06 -7.56
N GLY A 163 -9.38 0.30 -6.72
CA GLY A 163 -10.08 1.59 -6.60
C GLY A 163 -11.28 1.79 -7.54
N GLN A 164 -11.53 0.89 -8.50
CA GLN A 164 -12.62 1.02 -9.47
C GLN A 164 -13.88 0.20 -9.15
N LEU A 165 -13.81 -0.69 -8.15
CA LEU A 165 -14.93 -1.53 -7.74
C LEU A 165 -16.00 -0.69 -7.02
N LYS A 166 -17.05 -0.32 -7.75
CA LYS A 166 -18.25 0.30 -7.19
C LYS A 166 -19.36 -0.75 -7.10
N ALA A 167 -19.76 -1.11 -5.88
CA ALA A 167 -21.01 -1.84 -5.69
C ALA A 167 -22.16 -0.89 -6.02
N GLN A 168 -23.10 -1.30 -6.88
CA GLN A 168 -24.40 -0.65 -6.96
C GLN A 168 -25.13 -0.90 -5.64
N HIS A 169 -24.99 0.02 -4.69
CA HIS A 169 -25.94 0.08 -3.58
C HIS A 169 -27.28 0.53 -4.18
N GLN A 170 -28.19 -0.42 -4.40
CA GLN A 170 -29.61 -0.09 -4.41
C GLN A 170 -29.93 0.35 -2.98
N GLY A 171 -29.99 1.67 -2.78
CA GLY A 171 -30.51 2.24 -1.55
C GLY A 171 -32.00 1.95 -1.49
N GLU A 172 -32.41 1.21 -0.46
CA GLU A 172 -33.72 1.35 0.17
C GLU A 172 -33.62 2.44 1.25
#